data_AF-A0A800IF18-F1
#
_entry.id   AF-A0A800IF18-F1
#
_cell.length_a   1.000
_cell.length_b   1.000
_cell.length_c   1.000
_cell.angle_alpha   90.00
_cell.angle_beta   90.00
_cell.angle_gamma   90.00
#
_symmetry.space_group_name_H-M   'P 1'
#
loop_
_entity.id
_entity.type
_entity.pdbx_description
1 polymer ?
#
loop_
_entity_poly.entity_id
_entity_poly.type
_entity_poly.pdbx_seq_one_letter_code
_entity_poly.pdbx_strand_id
1 'polypeptide(L)' 'MPNISSWIDAHARFNPEKLAIIDPQQSYSYAQLAAGIATNARVLKHQLRVGRGDRVAYLGLNGIEFISLLFACAR' A
#
# COMPACT_ATOMS: atom_id res chain seq x y z
N MET A 1 -14.21 -10.23 -0.52
CA MET A 1 -14.63 -9.46 0.68
C MET A 1 -13.79 -8.19 0.72
N PRO A 2 -14.38 -7.04 1.10
CA PRO A 2 -13.60 -5.84 1.34
C PRO A 2 -12.59 -6.08 2.46
N ASN A 3 -11.39 -5.55 2.30
CA ASN A 3 -10.30 -5.54 3.26
C ASN A 3 -9.96 -4.08 3.60
N ILE A 4 -8.96 -3.89 4.47
CA ILE A 4 -8.53 -2.54 4.83
C ILE A 4 -7.93 -1.73 3.66
N SER A 5 -7.49 -2.35 2.55
CA SER A 5 -6.98 -1.62 1.38
C SER A 5 -8.08 -1.16 0.40
N SER A 6 -9.33 -1.61 0.58
CA SER A 6 -10.39 -1.43 -0.42
C SER A 6 -10.77 0.04 -0.64
N TRP A 7 -10.68 0.88 0.39
CA TRP A 7 -10.96 2.31 0.27
C TRP A 7 -9.89 3.05 -0.57
N ILE A 8 -8.64 2.58 -0.56
CA ILE A 8 -7.56 3.14 -1.40
C ILE A 8 -7.86 2.88 -2.86
N ASP A 9 -8.29 1.65 -3.20
CA ASP A 9 -8.66 1.31 -4.58
C ASP A 9 -9.87 2.13 -5.05
N ALA A 10 -10.84 2.38 -4.17
CA ALA A 10 -11.97 3.25 -4.47
C ALA A 10 -11.53 4.69 -4.74
N HIS A 11 -10.68 5.27 -3.88
CA HIS A 11 -10.15 6.61 -4.10
C HIS A 11 -9.27 6.71 -5.35
N ALA A 12 -8.43 5.72 -5.63
CA ALA A 12 -7.62 5.67 -6.84
C ALA A 12 -8.48 5.59 -8.10
N ARG A 13 -9.65 4.96 -8.04
CA ARG A 13 -10.60 4.90 -9.16
C ARG A 13 -11.37 6.20 -9.35
N PHE A 14 -11.87 6.81 -8.27
CA PHE A 14 -12.81 7.94 -8.36
C PHE A 14 -12.17 9.32 -8.22
N ASN A 15 -11.01 9.42 -7.56
CA ASN A 15 -10.27 10.67 -7.32
C ASN A 15 -8.74 10.42 -7.38
N PRO A 16 -8.20 9.93 -8.51
CA PRO A 16 -6.82 9.46 -8.62
C PRO A 16 -5.76 10.49 -8.22
N GLU A 17 -5.95 11.75 -8.64
CA GLU A 17 -5.01 12.84 -8.42
C GLU A 17 -5.10 13.49 -7.03
N LYS A 18 -6.11 13.13 -6.23
CA LYS A 18 -6.23 13.64 -4.86
C LYS A 18 -5.04 13.14 -4.05
N LEU A 19 -4.41 14.04 -3.30
CA LEU A 19 -3.33 13.68 -2.39
C LEU A 19 -3.84 12.74 -1.29
N ALA A 20 -3.19 11.59 -1.15
CA ALA A 20 -3.46 10.59 -0.14
C ALA A 20 -2.54 10.77 1.07
N ILE A 21 -1.25 11.03 0.81
CA ILE A 21 -0.20 11.17 1.82
C ILE A 21 0.67 12.37 1.45
N ILE A 22 1.01 13.16 2.47
CA ILE A 22 1.97 14.26 2.38
C ILE A 22 3.07 13.95 3.38
N ASP A 23 4.23 13.58 2.87
CA ASP A 23 5.47 13.37 3.61
C ASP A 23 6.37 14.61 3.43
N PRO A 24 7.26 14.97 4.39
CA PRO A 24 8.14 16.13 4.21
C PRO A 24 9.03 16.07 2.95
N GLN A 25 9.31 14.87 2.42
CA GLN A 25 10.10 14.70 1.20
C GLN A 25 9.22 14.76 -0.06
N GLN A 26 8.01 14.22 -0.01
CA GLN A 26 7.15 14.06 -1.18
C GLN A 26 5.67 13.89 -0.83
N SER A 27 4.79 14.32 -1.74
CA SER A 27 3.37 14.00 -1.70
C SER A 27 3.01 12.89 -2.68
N TYR A 28 2.07 12.04 -2.29
CA TYR A 28 1.58 10.91 -3.08
C TYR A 28 0.08 11.07 -3.35
N SER A 29 -0.31 11.00 -4.62
CA SER A 29 -1.72 10.87 -5.00
C SER A 29 -2.26 9.48 -4.67
N TYR A 30 -3.59 9.31 -4.63
CA TYR A 30 -4.20 7.99 -4.45
C TYR A 30 -3.80 7.01 -5.55
N ALA A 31 -3.64 7.47 -6.79
CA ALA A 31 -3.15 6.64 -7.88
C ALA A 31 -1.73 6.14 -7.64
N GLN A 32 -0.83 7.03 -7.19
CA GLN A 32 0.56 6.67 -6.87
C GLN A 32 0.64 5.70 -5.69
N LEU A 33 -0.14 5.95 -4.62
CA LEU A 33 -0.21 5.07 -3.47
C LEU A 33 -0.72 3.67 -3.86
N ALA A 34 -1.81 3.59 -4.62
CA ALA A 34 -2.37 2.32 -5.07
C ALA A 34 -1.38 1.51 -5.93
N ALA A 35 -0.67 2.18 -6.84
CA ALA A 35 0.36 1.56 -7.67
C ALA A 35 1.54 1.02 -6.84
N GLY A 36 2.01 1.80 -5.85
CA GLY A 36 3.06 1.39 -4.92
C GLY A 36 2.65 0.15 -4.10
N ILE A 37 1.43 0.16 -3.55
CA ILE A 37 0.89 -0.98 -2.79
C ILE A 37 0.79 -2.22 -3.68
N ALA A 38 0.26 -2.09 -4.90
CA ALA A 38 0.12 -3.20 -5.84
C ALA A 38 1.48 -3.82 -6.21
N THR A 39 2.50 -2.98 -6.36
CA THR A 39 3.88 -3.40 -6.61
C THR A 39 4.42 -4.20 -5.42
N ASN A 40 4.28 -3.67 -4.20
CA ASN A 40 4.74 -4.35 -2.99
C ASN A 40 4.00 -5.67 -2.74
N ALA A 41 2.69 -5.73 -2.98
CA ALA A 41 1.91 -6.96 -2.86
C ALA A 41 2.40 -8.03 -3.86
N ARG A 42 2.75 -7.63 -5.09
CA ARG A 42 3.34 -8.52 -6.10
C ARG A 42 4.70 -9.05 -5.65
N VAL A 43 5.56 -8.20 -5.09
CA VAL A 43 6.88 -8.61 -4.56
C VAL A 43 6.71 -9.60 -3.41
N LEU A 44 5.85 -9.29 -2.42
CA LEU A 44 5.56 -10.16 -1.29
C LEU A 44 5.10 -11.55 -1.77
N LYS A 45 4.13 -11.60 -2.68
CA LYS A 45 3.56 -12.86 -3.17
C LYS A 45 4.50 -13.67 -4.05
N HIS A 46 5.15 -13.03 -5.03
CA HIS A 46 5.84 -13.77 -6.09
C HIS A 46 7.33 -13.93 -5.84
N GLN A 47 7.98 -12.95 -5.19
CA GLN A 47 9.42 -13.02 -4.92
C GLN A 47 9.68 -13.57 -3.52
N LEU A 48 8.95 -13.09 -2.51
CA LEU A 48 9.14 -13.48 -1.12
C LEU A 48 8.22 -14.64 -0.67
N ARG A 49 7.29 -15.06 -1.54
CA ARG A 49 6.36 -16.19 -1.34
C ARG A 49 5.49 -16.07 -0.09
N VAL A 50 5.17 -14.84 0.32
CA VAL A 50 4.26 -14.57 1.43
C VAL A 50 2.84 -15.01 1.05
N GLY A 51 2.25 -15.86 1.88
CA GLY A 51 0.91 -16.39 1.75
C GLY A 51 -0.10 -15.79 2.73
N ARG A 52 -1.35 -16.24 2.63
CA ARG A 52 -2.39 -15.86 3.59
C ARG A 52 -2.07 -16.42 4.98
N GLY A 53 -2.06 -15.54 5.97
CA GLY A 53 -1.78 -15.90 7.38
C GLY A 53 -0.30 -15.83 7.76
N ASP A 54 0.60 -15.60 6.80
CA ASP A 54 1.99 -15.30 7.09
C ASP A 54 2.11 -13.93 7.78
N ARG A 55 3.09 -13.80 8.67
CA ARG A 55 3.32 -12.58 9.43
C ARG A 55 4.52 -11.85 8.85
N VAL A 56 4.33 -10.58 8.51
CA VAL A 56 5.38 -9.69 8.03
C VAL A 56 5.68 -8.67 9.12
N ALA A 57 6.90 -8.67 9.63
CA ALA A 57 7.36 -7.67 10.59
C ALA A 57 7.88 -6.43 9.86
N TYR A 58 7.55 -5.25 10.37
CA TYR A 58 8.13 -3.98 9.94
C TYR A 58 8.86 -3.34 11.10
N LEU A 59 10.15 -3.05 10.91
CA LEU A 59 10.96 -2.28 11.86
C LEU A 59 11.55 -1.09 11.10
N GLY A 60 10.90 0.06 11.25
CA GLY A 60 11.25 1.29 10.57
C GLY A 60 10.52 2.48 11.17
N LEU A 61 10.78 3.67 10.63
CA LEU A 61 10.14 4.90 11.06
C LEU A 61 8.73 5.03 10.46
N ASN A 62 7.96 6.00 10.96
CA ASN A 62 6.72 6.39 10.29
C ASN A 62 7.06 6.97 8.92
N GLY A 63 6.53 6.38 7.86
CA GLY A 63 6.79 6.78 6.48
C GLY A 63 5.85 6.09 5.49
N ILE A 64 5.94 6.49 4.22
CA ILE A 64 5.15 5.92 3.13
C ILE A 64 5.37 4.41 2.98
N GLU A 65 6.57 3.92 3.30
CA GLU A 65 6.96 2.52 3.23
C GLU A 65 6.15 1.67 4.21
N PHE A 66 5.94 2.17 5.44
CA PHE A 66 5.10 1.50 6.44
C PHE A 66 3.66 1.35 5.94
N ILE A 67 3.08 2.45 5.46
CA ILE A 67 1.70 2.47 4.98
C ILE A 67 1.54 1.55 3.76
N SER A 68 2.48 1.63 2.81
CA SER A 68 2.48 0.82 1.61
C SER A 68 2.58 -0.68 1.93
N LEU A 69 3.46 -1.07 2.87
CA LEU A 69 3.61 -2.45 3.30
C LEU A 69 2.37 -2.98 4.01
N LEU A 70 1.78 -2.20 4.92
CA LEU A 70 0.55 -2.56 5.63
C LEU A 70 -0.59 -2.90 4.64
N PHE A 71 -0.82 -2.03 3.66
CA PHE A 71 -1.87 -2.26 2.68
C PHE A 71 -1.50 -3.34 1.65
N ALA A 72 -0.21 -3.58 1.39
CA ALA A 72 0.23 -4.66 0.52
C ALA A 72 -0.07 -6.02 1.16
N CYS A 73 0.16 -6.15 2.47
CA CYS A 73 -0.20 -7.35 3.24
C CYS A 73 -1.71 -7.58 3.35
N ALA A 74 -2.53 -6.53 3.21
CA ALA A 74 -3.98 -6.65 3.28
C ALA A 74 -4.62 -7.20 1.99
N ARG A 75 -3.88 -7.21 0.86
CA ARG A 75 -4.38 -7.61 -0.47
C ARG A 75 -4.41 -9.12 -0.69
#